data_AF-A1C971-F1
#
_entry.id   AF-A1C971-F1
#
_cell.length_a   1.000
_cell.length_b   1.000
_cell.length_c   1.000
_cell.angle_alpha   90.00
_cell.angle_beta   90.00
_cell.angle_gamma   90.00
#
_symmetry.space_group_name_H-M   'P 1'
#
loop_
_entity.id
_entity.type
_entity.pdbx_description
1 polymer ?
#
loop_
_entity_poly.entity_id
_entity_poly.type
_entity_poly.pdbx_seq_one_letter_code
_entity_poly.pdbx_strand_id
1 'polypeptide(L)'
;MEFGNAVGPPWNGTDWHQPMYDRIVNRTGCSASPDTLQCLREVPYGTIYNNANEGLEWSAAVDGTFFEEYPQISYSERGLAKIPILLGTNTDEECIAQLITSKRWVINREEATQLLTYHANDPALECPYGWGNVTWPKLGLMYKRYASMAGDLTMRGPRRLLAQTLARYEKQVYSYRWDVAALNTSSTIGVGYFAEIPLFFSNPAQDIT
;
A
#
# COMPACT_ATOMS: atom_id res chain seq x y z
N MET A 1 -14.07 4.24 -2.17
CA MET A 1 -12.64 3.90 -2.19
C MET A 1 -12.55 2.39 -2.25
N GLU A 2 -12.13 1.91 -3.41
CA GLU A 2 -11.82 0.51 -3.67
C GLU A 2 -10.34 0.35 -3.41
N PHE A 3 -10.01 -0.58 -2.51
CA PHE A 3 -8.64 -0.90 -2.13
C PHE A 3 -7.76 0.29 -1.66
N GLY A 4 -7.73 0.47 -0.34
CA GLY A 4 -6.84 1.43 0.32
C GLY A 4 -7.46 2.81 0.52
N ASN A 5 -6.73 3.64 1.27
CA ASN A 5 -7.05 5.05 1.50
C ASN A 5 -5.78 5.82 1.86
N ALA A 6 -5.91 7.11 2.20
CA ALA A 6 -4.77 7.99 2.44
C ALA A 6 -3.79 7.49 3.52
N VAL A 7 -4.17 6.64 4.48
CA VAL A 7 -3.24 6.17 5.54
C VAL A 7 -2.40 4.95 5.10
N GLY A 8 -2.83 4.21 4.08
CA GLY A 8 -2.16 2.98 3.62
C GLY A 8 -0.77 3.16 2.98
N PRO A 9 -0.53 4.20 2.17
CA PRO A 9 0.77 4.48 1.58
C PRO A 9 1.88 4.76 2.62
N PRO A 10 3.16 4.54 2.24
CA PRO A 10 4.31 4.83 3.09
C PRO A 10 4.63 6.33 3.08
N TRP A 11 3.96 7.07 3.96
CA TRP A 11 4.23 8.51 4.11
C TRP A 11 5.62 8.76 4.66
N ASN A 12 6.33 9.68 4.01
CA ASN A 12 7.58 10.24 4.49
C ASN A 12 7.64 11.73 4.09
N GLY A 13 8.62 12.46 4.62
CA GLY A 13 8.91 13.82 4.17
C GLY A 13 9.55 13.87 2.79
N THR A 14 9.73 15.09 2.28
CA THR A 14 10.47 15.34 1.03
C THR A 14 11.94 14.95 1.14
N ASP A 15 12.51 15.01 2.34
CA ASP A 15 13.88 14.61 2.68
C ASP A 15 14.14 13.11 2.42
N TRP A 16 13.18 12.24 2.71
CA TRP A 16 13.29 10.80 2.45
C TRP A 16 13.42 10.49 0.95
N HIS A 17 12.80 11.32 0.10
CA HIS A 17 12.85 11.18 -1.35
C HIS A 17 14.08 11.84 -1.99
N GLN A 18 14.79 12.71 -1.25
CA GLN A 18 15.95 13.44 -1.75
C GLN A 18 17.05 12.53 -2.30
N PRO A 19 17.44 11.41 -1.62
CA PRO A 19 18.44 10.50 -2.18
C PRO A 19 18.00 9.83 -3.48
N MET A 20 16.69 9.64 -3.71
CA MET A 20 16.17 9.12 -4.98
C MET A 20 16.32 10.18 -6.08
N TYR A 21 15.93 11.42 -5.79
CA TYR A 21 16.12 12.56 -6.69
C TYR A 21 17.59 12.74 -7.10
N ASP A 22 18.51 12.75 -6.12
CA ASP A 22 19.94 12.95 -6.36
C ASP A 22 20.54 11.86 -7.27
N ARG A 23 20.08 10.60 -7.13
CA ARG A 23 20.51 9.51 -8.02
C ARG A 23 20.02 9.70 -9.45
N ILE A 24 18.79 10.17 -9.64
CA ILE A 24 18.27 10.50 -10.97
C ILE A 24 19.12 11.62 -11.59
N VAL A 25 19.30 12.72 -10.86
CA VAL A 25 20.13 13.86 -11.30
C VAL A 25 21.53 13.41 -11.72
N ASN A 26 22.17 12.54 -10.94
CA ASN A 26 23.49 12.03 -11.23
C ASN A 26 23.51 11.16 -12.50
N ARG A 27 22.56 10.24 -12.64
CA ARG A 27 22.51 9.31 -13.79
C ARG A 27 22.11 9.99 -15.11
N THR A 28 21.37 11.10 -15.05
CA THR A 28 21.01 11.88 -16.24
C THR A 28 22.05 12.94 -16.62
N GLY A 29 23.16 13.04 -15.87
CA GLY A 29 24.22 14.01 -16.15
C GLY A 29 23.88 15.45 -15.73
N CYS A 30 22.85 15.64 -14.90
CA CYS A 30 22.39 16.96 -14.47
C CYS A 30 23.08 17.48 -13.21
N SER A 31 24.03 16.74 -12.62
CA SER A 31 24.67 17.07 -11.34
C SER A 31 25.50 18.36 -11.34
N ALA A 32 26.00 18.79 -12.50
CA ALA A 32 26.74 20.04 -12.64
C ALA A 32 25.85 21.26 -12.96
N SER A 33 24.55 21.05 -13.17
CA SER A 33 23.61 22.13 -13.47
C SER A 33 23.34 22.97 -12.21
N PRO A 34 23.36 24.31 -12.28
CA PRO A 34 22.91 25.15 -11.17
C PRO A 34 21.41 25.00 -10.90
N ASP A 35 20.63 24.59 -11.90
CA ASP A 35 19.22 24.19 -11.76
C ASP A 35 19.07 22.74 -12.25
N THR A 36 19.15 21.82 -11.29
CA THR A 36 19.08 20.38 -11.58
C THR A 36 17.70 19.98 -12.09
N LEU A 37 16.63 20.62 -11.62
CA LEU A 37 15.26 20.31 -12.01
C LEU A 37 14.97 20.76 -13.44
N GLN A 38 15.44 21.95 -13.82
CA GLN A 38 15.31 22.42 -15.19
C GLN A 38 16.11 21.53 -16.15
N CYS A 39 17.33 21.15 -15.78
CA CYS A 39 18.12 20.19 -16.57
C CYS A 39 17.37 18.88 -16.78
N LEU A 40 16.74 18.32 -15.73
CA LEU A 40 15.95 17.09 -15.85
C LEU A 40 14.78 17.21 -16.82
N ARG A 41 14.14 18.38 -16.93
CA ARG A 41 13.04 18.61 -17.89
C ARG A 41 13.51 18.61 -19.35
N GLU A 42 14.80 18.86 -19.59
CA GLU A 42 15.41 18.89 -20.92
C GLU A 42 16.03 17.54 -21.31
N VAL A 43 16.15 16.60 -20.36
CA VAL A 43 16.63 15.24 -20.62
C VAL A 43 15.68 14.52 -21.60
N PRO A 44 16.19 13.84 -22.64
CA PRO A 44 15.36 13.07 -23.55
C PRO A 44 14.48 12.05 -22.80
N TYR A 45 13.22 11.91 -23.23
CA TYR A 45 12.22 11.05 -22.57
C TYR A 45 12.74 9.64 -22.25
N GLY A 46 13.36 8.96 -23.21
CA GLY A 46 13.86 7.60 -23.01
C GLY A 46 14.92 7.51 -21.90
N THR A 47 15.76 8.54 -21.77
CA THR A 47 16.78 8.61 -20.71
C THR A 47 16.13 8.85 -19.35
N ILE A 48 15.22 9.81 -19.23
CA ILE A 48 14.56 10.09 -17.95
C ILE A 48 13.67 8.92 -17.52
N TYR A 49 12.92 8.31 -18.44
CA TYR A 49 12.06 7.15 -18.15
C TYR A 49 12.84 5.98 -17.56
N ASN A 50 13.98 5.63 -18.17
CA ASN A 50 14.82 4.53 -17.69
C ASN A 50 15.48 4.82 -16.33
N ASN A 51 15.74 6.09 -16.01
CA ASN A 51 16.40 6.48 -14.76
C ASN A 51 15.41 6.81 -13.64
N ALA A 52 14.18 7.21 -13.95
CA ALA A 52 13.16 7.55 -12.95
C ALA A 52 12.61 6.31 -12.23
N ASN A 53 12.72 5.12 -12.84
CA ASN A 53 12.38 3.86 -12.20
C ASN A 53 13.52 3.36 -11.30
N GLU A 54 13.53 3.81 -10.05
CA GLU A 54 14.51 3.42 -9.03
C GLU A 54 14.22 2.06 -8.37
N GLY A 55 13.22 1.30 -8.85
CA GLY A 55 12.75 0.09 -8.17
C GLY A 55 12.15 0.35 -6.78
N LEU A 56 11.89 1.63 -6.49
CA LEU A 56 11.19 2.13 -5.30
C LEU A 56 9.93 2.85 -5.78
N GLU A 57 8.87 2.75 -4.97
CA GLU A 57 7.60 3.39 -5.27
C GLU A 57 7.65 4.87 -4.89
N TRP A 58 7.27 5.73 -5.83
CA TRP A 58 7.02 7.14 -5.55
C TRP A 58 5.66 7.27 -4.85
N SER A 59 5.67 7.78 -3.62
CA SER A 59 4.47 8.02 -2.84
C SER A 59 4.29 9.52 -2.59
N ALA A 60 3.10 9.90 -2.13
CA ALA A 60 2.88 11.26 -1.64
C ALA A 60 3.82 11.53 -0.45
N ALA A 61 4.32 12.77 -0.37
CA ALA A 61 5.23 13.21 0.68
C ALA A 61 4.58 14.30 1.53
N VAL A 62 4.87 14.28 2.84
CA VAL A 62 4.50 15.37 3.75
C VAL A 62 5.40 16.56 3.41
N ASP A 63 4.84 17.58 2.76
CA ASP A 63 5.56 18.75 2.25
C ASP A 63 5.33 20.02 3.10
N GLY A 64 4.46 19.93 4.10
CA GLY A 64 4.13 21.04 5.00
C GLY A 64 3.20 22.09 4.39
N THR A 65 2.69 21.87 3.17
CA THR A 65 1.77 22.82 2.50
C THR A 65 0.56 22.11 1.91
N PHE A 66 0.74 21.22 0.93
CA PHE A 66 -0.34 20.43 0.36
C PHE A 66 -0.69 19.26 1.28
N PHE A 67 0.33 18.55 1.77
CA PHE A 67 0.22 17.57 2.84
C PHE A 67 0.95 18.11 4.07
N GLU A 68 0.19 18.80 4.92
CA GLU A 68 0.73 19.45 6.12
C GLU A 68 1.23 18.45 7.18
N GLU A 69 0.64 17.25 7.22
CA GLU A 69 0.90 16.23 8.23
C GLU A 69 0.59 14.83 7.68
N TYR A 70 0.86 13.82 8.50
CA TYR A 70 0.49 12.44 8.17
C TYR A 70 -1.04 12.24 8.20
N PRO A 71 -1.65 11.53 7.23
CA PRO A 71 -3.11 11.42 7.16
C PRO A 71 -3.77 10.81 8.38
N GLN A 72 -3.08 9.94 9.14
CA GLN A 72 -3.62 9.40 10.39
C GLN A 72 -3.86 10.49 11.43
N ILE A 73 -3.04 11.55 11.45
CA ILE A 73 -3.20 12.71 12.33
C ILE A 73 -4.39 13.54 11.85
N SER A 74 -4.49 13.81 10.54
CA SER A 74 -5.63 14.55 9.99
C SER A 74 -6.96 13.84 10.27
N TYR A 75 -6.99 12.51 10.23
CA TYR A 75 -8.16 11.71 10.57
C TYR A 75 -8.56 11.90 12.04
N SER A 76 -7.61 11.92 12.98
CA SER A 76 -7.89 12.00 14.41
C SER A 76 -8.08 13.41 14.97
N GLU A 77 -7.43 14.42 14.39
CA GLU A 77 -7.24 15.72 15.04
C GLU A 77 -7.80 16.92 14.27
N ARG A 78 -7.65 16.95 12.93
CA ARG A 78 -7.97 18.16 12.14
C ARG A 78 -9.31 18.11 11.40
N GLY A 79 -9.94 16.95 11.41
CA GLY A 79 -11.28 16.74 10.89
C GLY A 79 -11.27 16.43 9.39
N LEU A 80 -12.12 15.49 9.02
CA LEU A 80 -12.29 15.06 7.63
C LEU A 80 -13.48 15.73 6.99
N ALA A 81 -13.45 15.84 5.65
CA ALA A 81 -14.64 16.16 4.88
C ALA A 81 -15.72 15.10 5.18
N LYS A 82 -16.87 15.57 5.72
CA LYS A 82 -17.98 14.71 6.16
C LYS A 82 -18.88 14.43 4.96
N ILE A 83 -18.54 13.39 4.23
CA ILE A 83 -19.29 12.95 3.04
C ILE A 83 -19.62 11.46 3.16
N PRO A 84 -20.74 11.00 2.57
CA PRO A 84 -21.02 9.58 2.44
C PRO A 84 -19.88 8.84 1.75
N ILE A 85 -19.51 7.68 2.27
CA ILE A 85 -18.39 6.88 1.75
C ILE A 85 -18.73 5.39 1.71
N LEU A 86 -18.19 4.73 0.68
CA LEU A 86 -18.09 3.28 0.57
C LEU A 86 -16.61 2.89 0.55
N LEU A 87 -16.19 1.98 1.43
CA LEU A 87 -14.79 1.53 1.56
C LEU A 87 -14.65 0.02 1.42
N GLY A 88 -13.68 -0.45 0.65
CA GLY A 88 -13.44 -1.87 0.43
C GLY A 88 -11.99 -2.32 0.53
N THR A 89 -11.83 -3.64 0.61
CA THR A 89 -10.55 -4.36 0.61
C THR A 89 -10.83 -5.82 0.21
N ASN A 90 -9.95 -6.45 -0.57
CA ASN A 90 -9.98 -7.91 -0.72
C ASN A 90 -9.51 -8.59 0.59
N THR A 91 -9.74 -9.91 0.71
CA THR A 91 -9.38 -10.67 1.92
C THR A 91 -7.86 -10.79 2.09
N ASP A 92 -7.13 -11.15 1.03
CA ASP A 92 -5.70 -11.51 1.07
C ASP A 92 -4.81 -10.44 0.41
N GLU A 93 -5.20 -9.20 0.62
CA GLU A 93 -4.66 -8.04 -0.06
C GLU A 93 -3.16 -7.84 0.06
N GLU A 94 -2.51 -7.62 -1.09
CA GLU A 94 -1.09 -7.28 -1.22
C GLU A 94 -0.11 -8.17 -0.43
N CYS A 95 -0.57 -9.32 0.09
CA CYS A 95 0.16 -10.24 0.95
C CYS A 95 1.49 -10.68 0.31
N ILE A 96 1.51 -10.86 -1.01
CA ILE A 96 2.70 -11.25 -1.79
C ILE A 96 3.53 -10.03 -2.20
N ALA A 97 2.90 -8.94 -2.64
CA ALA A 97 3.60 -7.76 -3.14
C ALA A 97 4.43 -7.07 -2.03
N GLN A 98 3.88 -6.99 -0.82
CA GLN A 98 4.54 -6.32 0.29
C GLN A 98 5.76 -7.11 0.83
N LEU A 99 5.78 -8.44 0.67
CA LEU A 99 6.91 -9.30 1.01
C LEU A 99 8.15 -8.99 0.18
N ILE A 100 7.98 -8.71 -1.11
CA ILE A 100 9.07 -8.50 -2.05
C ILE A 100 9.54 -7.04 -2.09
N THR A 101 8.77 -6.09 -1.54
CA THR A 101 9.07 -4.64 -1.53
C THR A 101 9.31 -4.05 -0.13
N SER A 102 9.57 -4.88 0.89
CA SER A 102 9.49 -4.61 2.34
C SER A 102 10.22 -3.39 2.95
N LYS A 103 10.85 -2.54 2.15
CA LYS A 103 11.38 -1.22 2.56
C LYS A 103 10.27 -0.17 2.79
N ARG A 104 9.01 -0.58 2.72
CA ARG A 104 7.84 0.32 2.78
C ARG A 104 7.62 0.94 4.15
N TRP A 105 8.00 0.27 5.25
CA TRP A 105 7.71 0.75 6.60
C TRP A 105 8.99 1.12 7.37
N VAL A 106 9.06 2.37 7.81
CA VAL A 106 10.10 2.85 8.71
C VAL A 106 9.61 2.62 10.15
N ILE A 107 9.63 1.36 10.58
CA ILE A 107 9.29 1.00 11.97
C ILE A 107 10.55 0.73 12.78
N ASN A 108 10.56 1.19 14.03
CA ASN A 108 11.62 0.91 14.97
C ASN A 108 11.43 -0.48 15.62
N ARG A 109 12.41 -0.90 16.43
CA ARG A 109 12.40 -2.23 17.08
C ARG A 109 11.20 -2.43 18.02
N GLU A 110 10.82 -1.40 18.77
CA GLU A 110 9.72 -1.47 19.72
C GLU A 110 8.39 -1.66 18.99
N GLU A 111 8.14 -0.83 17.96
CA GLU A 111 6.97 -0.93 17.09
C GLU A 111 6.90 -2.30 16.39
N ALA A 112 8.02 -2.79 15.87
CA ALA A 112 8.09 -4.11 15.25
C ALA A 112 7.79 -5.23 16.27
N THR A 113 8.29 -5.11 17.50
CA THR A 113 8.03 -6.10 18.56
C THR A 113 6.56 -6.09 18.94
N GLN A 114 5.95 -4.91 19.07
CA GLN A 114 4.53 -4.76 19.35
C GLN A 114 3.68 -5.34 18.21
N LEU A 115 4.00 -5.04 16.95
CA LEU A 115 3.32 -5.58 15.78
C LEU A 115 3.31 -7.11 15.77
N LEU A 116 4.45 -7.72 16.10
CA LEU A 116 4.56 -9.18 16.21
C LEU A 116 3.63 -9.77 17.28
N THR A 117 3.21 -9.01 18.30
CA THR A 117 2.26 -9.52 19.31
C THR A 117 0.83 -9.62 18.77
N TYR A 118 0.47 -8.86 17.73
CA TYR A 118 -0.86 -8.89 17.13
C TYR A 118 -1.07 -10.05 16.15
N HIS A 119 0.01 -10.63 15.64
CA HIS A 119 -0.03 -11.72 14.67
C HIS A 119 0.63 -12.96 15.25
N ALA A 120 -0.12 -14.05 15.40
CA ALA A 120 0.38 -15.28 15.98
C ALA A 120 1.37 -15.96 15.01
N ASN A 121 2.29 -16.76 15.56
CA ASN A 121 3.07 -17.68 14.72
C ASN A 121 2.30 -18.97 14.46
N ASP A 122 1.07 -18.85 13.94
CA ASP A 122 0.18 -19.96 13.61
C ASP A 122 -0.34 -19.80 12.17
N PRO A 123 0.11 -20.62 11.21
CA PRO A 123 -0.28 -20.48 9.82
C PRO A 123 -1.80 -20.61 9.60
N ALA A 124 -2.55 -21.29 10.47
CA ALA A 124 -4.00 -21.41 10.33
C ALA A 124 -4.75 -20.08 10.47
N LEU A 125 -4.16 -19.10 11.16
CA LEU A 125 -4.78 -17.83 11.49
C LEU A 125 -4.38 -16.69 10.54
N GLU A 126 -3.46 -16.95 9.62
CA GLU A 126 -2.77 -15.91 8.86
C GLU A 126 -3.11 -15.97 7.35
N CYS A 127 -2.85 -14.88 6.62
CA CYS A 127 -3.10 -14.73 5.18
C CYS A 127 -2.32 -15.79 4.36
N PRO A 128 -2.94 -16.48 3.39
CA PRO A 128 -4.34 -16.37 3.02
C PRO A 128 -5.29 -16.97 4.05
N TYR A 129 -6.33 -16.22 4.37
CA TYR A 129 -7.28 -16.59 5.42
C TYR A 129 -8.17 -17.75 4.96
N GLY A 130 -8.48 -18.68 5.85
CA GLY A 130 -9.29 -19.87 5.54
C GLY A 130 -8.53 -21.02 4.86
N TRP A 131 -7.21 -20.87 4.63
CA TRP A 131 -6.36 -21.93 4.05
C TRP A 131 -5.76 -22.90 5.08
N GLY A 132 -6.09 -22.76 6.36
CA GLY A 132 -5.55 -23.59 7.44
C GLY A 132 -4.01 -23.61 7.43
N ASN A 133 -3.43 -24.80 7.64
CA ASN A 133 -1.98 -25.01 7.76
C ASN A 133 -1.24 -25.14 6.41
N VAL A 134 -1.90 -24.84 5.28
CA VAL A 134 -1.21 -24.80 3.98
C VAL A 134 -0.15 -23.70 4.00
N THR A 135 1.08 -24.02 3.61
CA THR A 135 2.20 -23.08 3.56
C THR A 135 2.96 -23.23 2.24
N TRP A 136 3.75 -22.21 1.89
CA TRP A 136 4.57 -22.18 0.68
C TRP A 136 6.04 -21.93 1.04
N PRO A 137 6.82 -22.97 1.38
CA PRO A 137 8.20 -22.81 1.84
C PRO A 137 9.10 -22.04 0.87
N LYS A 138 8.82 -22.11 -0.44
CA LYS A 138 9.53 -21.33 -1.48
C LYS A 138 9.38 -19.81 -1.31
N LEU A 139 8.34 -19.35 -0.62
CA LEU A 139 8.08 -17.94 -0.32
C LEU A 139 8.57 -17.54 1.09
N GLY A 140 9.14 -18.48 1.86
CA GLY A 140 9.64 -18.28 3.21
C GLY A 140 8.74 -18.89 4.30
N LEU A 141 9.35 -19.28 5.42
CA LEU A 141 8.65 -19.97 6.52
C LEU A 141 7.64 -19.07 7.26
N MET A 142 7.89 -17.76 7.29
CA MET A 142 7.04 -16.76 7.93
C MET A 142 6.10 -16.05 6.94
N TYR A 143 5.98 -16.60 5.71
CA TYR A 143 5.22 -16.02 4.61
C TYR A 143 3.84 -15.55 5.05
N LYS A 144 3.03 -16.45 5.63
CA LYS A 144 1.64 -16.15 5.99
C LYS A 144 1.51 -15.05 7.03
N ARG A 145 2.30 -15.14 8.10
CA ARG A 145 2.28 -14.17 9.20
C ARG A 145 2.69 -12.79 8.72
N TYR A 146 3.73 -12.71 7.89
CA TYR A 146 4.15 -11.45 7.32
C TYR A 146 3.09 -10.89 6.36
N ALA A 147 2.53 -11.71 5.49
CA ALA A 147 1.45 -11.35 4.58
C ALA A 147 0.27 -10.71 5.33
N SER A 148 -0.15 -11.30 6.45
CA SER A 148 -1.17 -10.70 7.33
C SER A 148 -0.75 -9.34 7.87
N MET A 149 0.45 -9.23 8.46
CA MET A 149 0.96 -7.98 9.02
C MET A 149 0.96 -6.87 7.97
N ALA A 150 1.46 -7.18 6.78
CA ALA A 150 1.53 -6.24 5.68
C ALA A 150 0.15 -5.73 5.25
N GLY A 151 -0.79 -6.64 4.96
CA GLY A 151 -2.14 -6.26 4.55
C GLY A 151 -2.94 -5.55 5.64
N ASP A 152 -2.66 -5.83 6.92
CA ASP A 152 -3.25 -5.10 8.04
C ASP A 152 -2.73 -3.67 8.12
N LEU A 153 -1.42 -3.48 8.00
CA LEU A 153 -0.80 -2.16 8.06
C LEU A 153 -1.21 -1.27 6.89
N THR A 154 -1.26 -1.81 5.67
CA THR A 154 -1.45 -0.98 4.46
C THR A 154 -2.90 -0.83 4.06
N MET A 155 -3.77 -1.81 4.37
CA MET A 155 -5.13 -1.84 3.79
C MET A 155 -6.20 -1.96 4.86
N ARG A 156 -6.20 -3.05 5.63
CA ARG A 156 -7.31 -3.36 6.54
C ARG A 156 -7.37 -2.41 7.73
N GLY A 157 -6.24 -2.10 8.35
CA GLY A 157 -6.11 -1.12 9.44
C GLY A 157 -6.54 0.28 9.00
N PRO A 158 -5.91 0.87 7.96
CA PRO A 158 -6.30 2.15 7.38
C PRO A 158 -7.78 2.23 7.02
N ARG A 159 -8.34 1.20 6.38
CA ARG A 159 -9.78 1.14 6.03
C ARG A 159 -10.66 1.24 7.28
N ARG A 160 -10.35 0.45 8.31
CA ARG A 160 -11.10 0.46 9.57
C ARG A 160 -10.99 1.80 10.28
N LEU A 161 -9.79 2.38 10.35
CA LEU A 161 -9.56 3.68 10.97
C LEU A 161 -10.46 4.75 10.32
N LEU A 162 -10.43 4.86 9.00
CA LEU A 162 -11.24 5.84 8.29
C LEU A 162 -12.74 5.62 8.50
N ALA A 163 -13.20 4.37 8.37
CA ALA A 163 -14.61 4.02 8.57
C ALA A 163 -15.08 4.40 9.98
N GLN A 164 -14.31 4.02 11.01
CA GLN A 164 -14.64 4.30 12.41
C GLN A 164 -14.61 5.78 12.73
N THR A 165 -13.67 6.53 12.17
CA THR A 165 -13.57 7.98 12.35
C THR A 165 -14.76 8.69 11.71
N LEU A 166 -15.06 8.40 10.44
CA LEU A 166 -16.16 9.06 9.73
C LEU A 166 -17.54 8.66 10.28
N ALA A 167 -17.72 7.42 10.74
CA ALA A 167 -18.97 6.96 11.32
C ALA A 167 -19.37 7.71 12.61
N ARG A 168 -18.45 8.46 13.24
CA ARG A 168 -18.77 9.36 14.36
C ARG A 168 -19.55 10.61 13.92
N TYR A 169 -19.48 10.96 12.64
CA TYR A 169 -20.01 12.22 12.11
C TYR A 169 -20.97 12.05 10.94
N GLU A 170 -20.86 10.96 10.19
CA GLU A 170 -21.66 10.64 9.00
C GLU A 170 -22.39 9.31 9.19
N LYS A 171 -23.67 9.26 8.82
CA LYS A 171 -24.50 8.06 8.96
C LYS A 171 -24.31 7.10 7.78
N GLN A 172 -23.95 7.62 6.63
CA GLN A 172 -23.78 6.86 5.39
C GLN A 172 -22.32 6.43 5.20
N VAL A 173 -21.84 5.62 6.14
CA VAL A 173 -20.52 4.99 6.07
C VAL A 173 -20.69 3.50 5.86
N TYR A 174 -20.36 3.02 4.67
CA TYR A 174 -20.46 1.62 4.30
C TYR A 174 -19.07 1.03 4.11
N SER A 175 -18.89 -0.23 4.52
CA SER A 175 -17.65 -0.93 4.24
C SER A 175 -17.87 -2.40 3.93
N TYR A 176 -17.12 -2.90 2.95
CA TYR A 176 -17.16 -4.28 2.51
C TYR A 176 -15.80 -4.96 2.63
N ARG A 177 -15.82 -6.29 2.66
CA ARG A 177 -14.67 -7.16 2.45
C ARG A 177 -14.99 -8.04 1.26
N TRP A 178 -14.17 -7.99 0.22
CA TRP A 178 -14.32 -8.82 -0.94
C TRP A 178 -13.62 -10.15 -0.72
N ASP A 179 -14.39 -11.24 -0.77
CA ASP A 179 -13.95 -12.58 -0.39
C ASP A 179 -14.29 -13.61 -1.48
N VAL A 180 -14.22 -13.15 -2.73
CA VAL A 180 -14.49 -13.96 -3.92
C VAL A 180 -13.21 -13.97 -4.76
N ALA A 181 -12.63 -15.15 -4.96
CA ALA A 181 -11.46 -15.31 -5.81
C ALA A 181 -11.79 -14.84 -7.24
N ALA A 182 -10.86 -14.09 -7.85
CA ALA A 182 -11.03 -13.51 -9.19
C ALA A 182 -11.25 -14.58 -10.28
N LEU A 183 -10.57 -15.72 -10.14
CA LEU A 183 -10.66 -16.85 -11.05
C LEU A 183 -10.60 -18.17 -10.27
N ASN A 184 -11.34 -19.18 -10.74
CA ASN A 184 -11.28 -20.53 -10.19
C ASN A 184 -10.08 -21.32 -10.78
N THR A 185 -8.87 -20.76 -10.67
CA THR A 185 -7.63 -21.43 -11.10
C THR A 185 -6.77 -21.80 -9.89
N SER A 186 -5.99 -22.88 -10.02
CA SER A 186 -5.13 -23.40 -8.94
C SER A 186 -3.84 -22.61 -8.73
N SER A 187 -3.57 -21.58 -9.54
CA SER A 187 -2.33 -20.79 -9.48
C SER A 187 -2.42 -19.58 -8.55
N THR A 188 -3.64 -19.11 -8.23
CA THR A 188 -3.85 -17.91 -7.43
C THR A 188 -3.97 -18.28 -5.96
N ILE A 189 -3.08 -17.71 -5.14
CA ILE A 189 -3.05 -17.91 -3.69
C ILE A 189 -3.94 -16.84 -3.05
N GLY A 190 -5.09 -17.26 -2.52
CA GLY A 190 -6.04 -16.36 -1.83
C GLY A 190 -6.88 -15.46 -2.74
N VAL A 191 -7.59 -14.51 -2.12
CA VAL A 191 -8.32 -13.41 -2.78
C VAL A 191 -7.44 -12.17 -2.77
N GLY A 192 -6.54 -12.12 -3.75
CA GLY A 192 -5.51 -11.10 -3.85
C GLY A 192 -6.00 -9.73 -4.30
N TYR A 193 -5.05 -8.81 -4.42
CA TYR A 193 -5.27 -7.46 -4.91
C TYR A 193 -5.90 -7.45 -6.30
N PHE A 194 -6.80 -6.48 -6.51
CA PHE A 194 -7.49 -6.22 -7.78
C PHE A 194 -8.57 -7.27 -8.14
N ALA A 195 -8.85 -8.24 -7.26
CA ALA A 195 -9.77 -9.34 -7.53
C ALA A 195 -11.24 -8.92 -7.74
N GLU A 196 -11.64 -7.79 -7.17
CA GLU A 196 -12.99 -7.26 -7.26
C GLU A 196 -13.25 -6.48 -8.56
N ILE A 197 -12.20 -5.89 -9.14
CA ILE A 197 -12.31 -4.91 -10.23
C ILE A 197 -13.07 -5.46 -11.44
N PRO A 198 -12.78 -6.68 -11.96
CA PRO A 198 -13.53 -7.21 -13.09
C PRO A 198 -15.04 -7.33 -12.81
N LEU A 199 -15.44 -7.55 -11.56
CA LEU A 199 -16.85 -7.70 -11.19
C LEU A 199 -17.54 -6.35 -10.95
N PHE A 200 -16.87 -5.38 -10.33
CA PHE A 200 -17.40 -4.02 -10.16
C PHE A 200 -17.72 -3.36 -11.50
N PHE A 201 -16.81 -3.50 -12.47
CA PHE A 201 -16.96 -2.89 -13.79
C PHE A 201 -17.70 -3.78 -14.80
N SER A 202 -18.26 -4.91 -14.37
CA SER A 202 -18.91 -5.88 -15.26
C SER A 202 -18.05 -6.27 -16.46
N ASN A 203 -16.74 -6.41 -16.25
CA ASN A 203 -15.79 -6.72 -17.28
C ASN A 203 -16.00 -8.17 -17.76
N PRO A 204 -16.35 -8.38 -19.05
CA PRO A 204 -16.55 -9.72 -19.60
C PRO A 204 -15.24 -10.51 -19.75
N ALA A 205 -14.08 -9.84 -19.74
CA ALA A 205 -12.75 -10.44 -19.78
C ALA A 205 -12.19 -10.57 -18.35
N GLN A 206 -12.37 -11.74 -17.73
CA GLN A 206 -11.95 -11.99 -16.34
C GLN A 206 -10.49 -12.44 -16.20
N ASP A 207 -9.71 -12.39 -17.27
CA ASP A 207 -8.32 -12.86 -17.36
C ASP A 207 -7.26 -11.78 -17.08
N ILE A 208 -7.65 -10.60 -16.59
CA ILE A 208 -6.74 -9.44 -16.37
C ILE A 208 -5.98 -9.52 -15.02
N THR A 209 -5.92 -10.68 -14.36
CA THR A 209 -5.19 -10.85 -13.09
C THR A 209 -3.84 -11.51 -13.26
#